data_AF-A0A8W8INH4-F1
#
_entry.id   AF-A0A8W8INH4-F1
#
_cell.length_a   1.000
_cell.length_b   1.000
_cell.length_c   1.000
_cell.angle_alpha   90.00
_cell.angle_beta   90.00
_cell.angle_gamma   90.00
#
_symmetry.space_group_name_H-M   'P 1'
#
loop_
_entity.id
_entity.type
_entity.pdbx_description
1 polymer ?
#
loop_
_entity_poly.entity_id
_entity_poly.type
_entity_poly.pdbx_seq_one_letter_code
_entity_poly.pdbx_strand_id
1 'polypeptide(L)'
;TPTEGYVGCALSSTVFRFFRAPNGQWEAEKVISIPPKKVTGWAMDTMPGLITDILISLDDRYLYFSNWLHGDIRQYDITDRRNPKLVGQVFLGGSVCKGGSVKVTSDPELKSQPDPVYVKGQRLRGGPQMIQLSLDGKRLYVTTSLFAKWDDQFYPELAKEGCQMYILDVNNVTGGLSLNPNFLVDFGKEPQGPMLAHEVRYPGGDCSSDIWLAHTGVKNKM
;
A
#
# COMPACT_ATOMS: atom_id res chain seq x y z
N THR A 1 -5.79 14.23 22.13
CA THR A 1 -5.68 13.16 21.13
C THR A 1 -5.07 11.95 21.80
N PRO A 2 -5.57 10.74 21.57
CA PRO A 2 -4.95 9.52 22.08
C PRO A 2 -3.51 9.38 21.59
N THR A 3 -2.62 8.80 22.41
CA THR A 3 -1.25 8.50 22.00
C THR A 3 -1.20 7.09 21.44
N GLU A 4 -1.34 6.99 20.13
CA GLU A 4 -1.49 5.72 19.41
C GLU A 4 -1.02 5.84 17.96
N GLY A 5 -0.75 4.70 17.32
CA GLY A 5 -0.38 4.64 15.91
C GLY A 5 -0.42 3.21 15.37
N TYR A 6 0.05 3.04 14.14
CA TYR A 6 0.08 1.75 13.46
C TYR A 6 1.47 1.42 12.94
N VAL A 7 1.76 0.12 12.86
CA VAL A 7 2.96 -0.42 12.22
C VAL A 7 2.57 -1.55 11.28
N GLY A 8 3.05 -1.48 10.04
CA GLY A 8 2.94 -2.55 9.06
C GLY A 8 4.05 -3.56 9.25
N CYS A 9 3.72 -4.84 9.27
CA CYS A 9 4.69 -5.93 9.36
C CYS A 9 4.75 -6.65 8.00
N ALA A 10 5.81 -6.42 7.25
CA ALA A 10 5.91 -6.83 5.85
C ALA A 10 5.67 -8.33 5.64
N LEU A 11 6.56 -9.19 6.15
CA LEU A 11 6.50 -10.64 5.89
C LEU A 11 5.25 -11.31 6.44
N SER A 12 4.80 -10.94 7.64
CA SER A 12 3.57 -11.49 8.22
C SER A 12 2.30 -10.92 7.57
N SER A 13 2.41 -9.83 6.80
CA SER A 13 1.29 -9.12 6.18
C SER A 13 0.21 -8.74 7.21
N THR A 14 0.64 -8.18 8.34
CA THR A 14 -0.22 -7.77 9.45
C THR A 14 0.00 -6.30 9.77
N VAL A 15 -1.03 -5.63 10.29
CA VAL A 15 -0.90 -4.31 10.90
C VAL A 15 -1.14 -4.44 12.40
N PHE A 16 -0.24 -3.87 13.19
CA PHE A 16 -0.40 -3.71 14.63
C PHE A 16 -0.74 -2.27 14.94
N ARG A 17 -1.63 -2.08 15.89
CA ARG A 17 -1.89 -0.83 16.57
C ARG A 17 -1.04 -0.79 17.83
N PHE A 18 -0.24 0.25 18.03
CA PHE A 18 0.44 0.51 19.29
C PHE A 18 -0.21 1.71 19.99
N PHE A 19 -0.32 1.66 21.32
CA PHE A 19 -0.99 2.71 22.09
C PHE A 19 -0.47 2.80 23.52
N ARG A 20 -0.61 3.97 24.14
CA ARG A 20 -0.30 4.18 25.55
C ARG A 20 -1.51 3.81 26.41
N ALA A 21 -1.41 2.73 27.18
CA ALA A 21 -2.45 2.24 28.07
C ALA A 21 -2.67 3.18 29.28
N PRO A 22 -3.82 3.09 29.99
CA PRO A 22 -4.11 3.94 31.15
C PRO A 22 -3.10 3.84 32.31
N ASN A 23 -2.41 2.69 32.42
CA ASN A 23 -1.31 2.47 33.37
C ASN A 23 0.01 3.16 32.95
N GLY A 24 0.02 3.89 31.83
CA GLY A 24 1.17 4.61 31.30
C GLY A 24 2.13 3.79 30.44
N GLN A 25 1.93 2.46 30.34
CA GLN A 25 2.75 1.55 29.54
C GLN A 25 2.36 1.56 28.06
N TRP A 26 3.29 1.15 27.20
CA TRP A 26 3.00 0.90 25.80
C TRP A 26 2.52 -0.52 25.60
N GLU A 27 1.43 -0.67 24.85
CA GLU A 27 0.88 -1.94 24.44
C GLU A 27 0.72 -1.97 22.91
N ALA A 28 0.64 -3.17 22.33
CA ALA A 28 0.39 -3.36 20.92
C ALA A 28 -0.56 -4.54 20.67
N GLU A 29 -1.46 -4.38 19.73
CA GLU A 29 -2.42 -5.41 19.32
C GLU A 29 -2.50 -5.50 17.79
N LYS A 30 -2.64 -6.73 17.28
CA LYS A 30 -2.83 -6.96 15.85
C LYS A 30 -4.27 -6.60 15.47
N VAL A 31 -4.42 -5.70 14.51
CA VAL A 31 -5.72 -5.17 14.09
C VAL A 31 -6.09 -5.56 12.66
N ILE A 32 -5.11 -5.85 11.80
CA ILE A 32 -5.33 -6.32 10.43
C ILE A 32 -4.41 -7.51 10.16
N SER A 33 -4.91 -8.51 9.44
CA SER A 33 -4.15 -9.68 9.00
C SER A 33 -4.57 -10.06 7.59
N ILE A 34 -3.62 -10.05 6.65
CA ILE A 34 -3.86 -10.48 5.27
C ILE A 34 -3.55 -11.97 5.16
N PRO A 35 -4.50 -12.81 4.70
CA PRO A 35 -4.26 -14.23 4.57
C PRO A 35 -3.25 -14.50 3.44
N PRO A 36 -2.25 -15.38 3.65
CA PRO A 36 -1.38 -15.80 2.56
C PRO A 36 -2.17 -16.64 1.54
N LYS A 37 -1.72 -16.63 0.30
CA LYS A 37 -2.31 -17.41 -0.80
C LYS A 37 -1.49 -18.67 -1.02
N LYS A 38 -2.12 -19.82 -1.26
CA LYS A 38 -1.38 -21.04 -1.65
C LYS A 38 -0.98 -20.93 -3.11
N VAL A 39 0.27 -21.23 -3.43
CA VAL A 39 0.84 -21.00 -4.76
C VAL A 39 1.77 -22.11 -5.21
N THR A 40 1.98 -22.20 -6.52
CA THR A 40 3.09 -22.94 -7.16
C THR A 40 3.86 -22.00 -8.09
N GLY A 41 5.12 -22.32 -8.41
CA GLY A 41 5.98 -21.41 -9.20
C GLY A 41 6.61 -20.29 -8.37
N TRP A 42 6.68 -20.50 -7.05
CA TRP A 42 7.27 -19.61 -6.05
C TRP A 42 8.18 -20.42 -5.12
N ALA A 43 9.05 -19.74 -4.36
CA ALA A 43 10.01 -20.39 -3.45
C ALA A 43 9.37 -21.14 -2.26
N MET A 44 8.11 -20.86 -1.94
CA MET A 44 7.36 -21.46 -0.82
C MET A 44 5.97 -21.91 -1.29
N ASP A 45 5.31 -22.77 -0.50
CA ASP A 45 3.94 -23.23 -0.79
C ASP A 45 2.87 -22.14 -0.56
N THR A 46 3.24 -21.07 0.15
CA THR A 46 2.37 -19.93 0.41
C THR A 46 3.08 -18.61 0.11
N MET A 47 2.31 -17.63 -0.35
CA MET A 47 2.77 -16.29 -0.67
C MET A 47 2.09 -15.28 0.26
N PRO A 48 2.85 -14.53 1.09
CA PRO A 48 2.31 -13.44 1.88
C PRO A 48 1.95 -12.25 0.99
N GLY A 49 1.17 -11.30 1.51
CA GLY A 49 0.88 -10.04 0.82
C GLY A 49 2.12 -9.17 0.65
N LEU A 50 3.00 -9.20 1.66
CA LEU A 50 4.16 -8.33 1.82
C LEU A 50 3.74 -6.86 1.92
N ILE A 51 3.28 -6.43 3.10
CA ILE A 51 2.93 -5.03 3.36
C ILE A 51 4.21 -4.19 3.38
N THR A 52 4.50 -3.46 2.30
CA THR A 52 5.75 -2.70 2.19
C THR A 52 5.62 -1.24 2.60
N ASP A 53 4.43 -0.66 2.42
CA ASP A 53 4.17 0.73 2.78
C ASP A 53 2.78 0.90 3.39
N ILE A 54 2.65 1.83 4.34
CA ILE A 54 1.39 2.22 4.97
C ILE A 54 1.34 3.75 5.14
N LEU A 55 0.14 4.33 5.00
CA LEU A 55 -0.09 5.74 5.35
C LEU A 55 -1.50 5.97 5.88
N ILE A 56 -1.69 7.09 6.57
CA ILE A 56 -2.98 7.51 7.13
C ILE A 56 -3.41 8.83 6.46
N SER A 57 -4.70 8.98 6.18
CA SER A 57 -5.23 10.25 5.69
C SER A 57 -5.12 11.36 6.73
N LEU A 58 -4.99 12.61 6.32
CA LEU A 58 -4.80 13.75 7.25
C LEU A 58 -5.93 13.96 8.26
N ASP A 59 -7.12 13.44 7.98
CA ASP A 59 -8.27 13.47 8.88
C ASP A 59 -8.31 12.27 9.86
N ASP A 60 -7.26 11.44 9.88
CA ASP A 60 -7.13 10.21 10.67
C ASP A 60 -8.31 9.23 10.49
N ARG A 61 -8.94 9.23 9.30
CA ARG A 61 -10.11 8.39 9.02
C ARG A 61 -9.76 7.12 8.27
N TYR A 62 -8.78 7.15 7.39
CA TYR A 62 -8.43 6.00 6.55
C TYR A 62 -6.96 5.63 6.68
N LEU A 63 -6.71 4.32 6.79
CA LEU A 63 -5.40 3.70 6.65
C LEU A 63 -5.30 3.04 5.28
N TYR A 64 -4.21 3.26 4.57
CA TYR A 64 -3.91 2.66 3.29
C TYR A 64 -2.65 1.82 3.42
N PHE A 65 -2.57 0.74 2.66
CA PHE A 65 -1.33 -0.02 2.51
C PHE A 65 -1.27 -0.78 1.19
N SER A 66 -0.04 -1.08 0.78
CA SER A 66 0.26 -1.88 -0.41
C SER A 66 0.71 -3.29 -0.02
N ASN A 67 0.10 -4.31 -0.62
CA ASN A 67 0.59 -5.68 -0.59
C ASN A 67 1.40 -5.93 -1.86
N TRP A 68 2.71 -5.70 -1.79
CA TRP A 68 3.56 -5.69 -2.99
C TRP A 68 3.54 -7.03 -3.74
N LEU A 69 3.60 -8.17 -3.03
CA LEU A 69 3.58 -9.50 -3.68
C LEU A 69 2.19 -9.87 -4.23
N HIS A 70 1.12 -9.59 -3.48
CA HIS A 70 -0.25 -9.86 -3.94
C HIS A 70 -0.71 -8.90 -5.03
N GLY A 71 -0.08 -7.73 -5.17
CA GLY A 71 -0.42 -6.80 -6.22
C GLY A 71 -1.61 -5.90 -5.90
N ASP A 72 -2.06 -5.79 -4.65
CA ASP A 72 -3.22 -4.98 -4.27
C ASP A 72 -2.90 -3.85 -3.30
N ILE A 73 -3.67 -2.77 -3.40
CA ILE A 73 -3.76 -1.71 -2.40
C ILE A 73 -5.08 -1.85 -1.66
N ARG A 74 -5.06 -1.61 -0.36
CA ARG A 74 -6.25 -1.61 0.49
C ARG A 74 -6.46 -0.28 1.17
N GLN A 75 -7.73 0.06 1.37
CA GLN A 75 -8.21 1.19 2.16
C GLN A 75 -9.05 0.65 3.32
N TYR A 76 -8.67 1.01 4.54
CA TYR A 76 -9.37 0.66 5.76
C TYR A 76 -9.92 1.90 6.44
N ASP A 77 -11.22 1.90 6.77
CA ASP A 77 -11.79 2.87 7.71
C ASP A 77 -11.29 2.54 9.11
N ILE A 78 -10.61 3.50 9.73
CA ILE A 78 -10.03 3.40 11.08
C ILE A 78 -10.75 4.30 12.09
N THR A 79 -11.98 4.76 11.81
CA THR A 79 -12.80 5.55 12.75
C THR A 79 -12.87 4.86 14.12
N ASP A 80 -13.05 3.53 14.12
CA ASP A 80 -12.70 2.68 15.26
C ASP A 80 -11.28 2.15 15.06
N ARG A 81 -10.32 2.73 15.80
CA ARG A 81 -8.89 2.43 15.61
C ARG A 81 -8.51 1.00 15.99
N ARG A 82 -9.30 0.36 16.86
CA ARG A 82 -9.09 -1.01 17.30
C ARG A 82 -9.68 -2.03 16.33
N ASN A 83 -10.70 -1.63 15.56
CA ASN A 83 -11.39 -2.49 14.61
C ASN A 83 -11.42 -1.88 13.20
N PRO A 84 -10.27 -1.78 12.49
CA PRO A 84 -10.23 -1.30 11.12
C PRO A 84 -11.15 -2.10 10.19
N LYS A 85 -11.86 -1.42 9.28
CA LYS A 85 -12.79 -2.06 8.34
C LYS A 85 -12.33 -1.86 6.90
N LEU A 86 -12.15 -2.94 6.15
CA LEU A 86 -11.84 -2.87 4.72
C LEU A 86 -13.00 -2.20 3.97
N VAL A 87 -12.73 -1.10 3.28
CA VAL A 87 -13.73 -0.34 2.50
C VAL A 87 -13.33 -0.14 1.03
N GLY A 88 -12.10 -0.49 0.65
CA GLY A 88 -11.63 -0.44 -0.72
C GLY A 88 -10.47 -1.39 -0.94
N GLN A 89 -10.45 -2.04 -2.10
CA GLN A 89 -9.37 -2.92 -2.54
C GLN A 89 -9.29 -2.90 -4.07
N VAL A 90 -8.09 -2.81 -4.61
CA VAL A 90 -7.86 -2.91 -6.06
C VAL A 90 -6.57 -3.66 -6.36
N PHE A 91 -6.62 -4.60 -7.29
CA PHE A 91 -5.46 -5.35 -7.79
C PHE A 91 -4.90 -4.64 -9.03
N LEU A 92 -3.57 -4.46 -9.07
CA LEU A 92 -2.85 -3.58 -9.99
C LEU A 92 -1.57 -4.24 -10.54
N GLY A 93 -1.56 -5.56 -10.65
CA GLY A 93 -0.41 -6.36 -11.02
C GLY A 93 -0.07 -7.38 -9.94
N GLY A 94 1.18 -7.40 -9.50
CA GLY A 94 1.71 -8.32 -8.50
C GLY A 94 1.93 -9.74 -9.03
N SER A 95 2.54 -10.57 -8.18
CA SER A 95 2.98 -11.91 -8.59
C SER A 95 1.81 -12.85 -8.84
N VAL A 96 0.66 -12.60 -8.19
CA VAL A 96 -0.54 -13.42 -8.37
C VAL A 96 -1.39 -13.03 -9.57
N CYS A 97 -0.97 -12.04 -10.37
CA CYS A 97 -1.62 -11.71 -11.65
C CYS A 97 -1.67 -12.92 -12.59
N LYS A 98 -2.79 -13.10 -13.30
CA LYS A 98 -2.93 -14.14 -14.33
C LYS A 98 -1.84 -14.00 -15.40
N GLY A 99 -1.39 -15.15 -15.91
CA GLY A 99 -0.37 -15.23 -16.96
C GLY A 99 1.06 -14.95 -16.48
N GLY A 100 1.28 -14.77 -15.18
CA GLY A 100 2.62 -14.73 -14.57
C GLY A 100 3.21 -16.12 -14.30
N SER A 101 4.39 -16.15 -13.69
CA SER A 101 5.09 -17.38 -13.28
C SER A 101 4.45 -18.10 -12.09
N VAL A 102 3.66 -17.37 -11.29
CA VAL A 102 3.02 -17.89 -10.08
C VAL A 102 1.57 -18.27 -10.37
N LYS A 103 1.22 -19.51 -9.98
CA LYS A 103 -0.14 -20.02 -10.05
C LYS A 103 -0.72 -20.11 -8.65
N VAL A 104 -1.86 -19.46 -8.41
CA VAL A 104 -2.59 -19.55 -7.15
C VAL A 104 -3.46 -20.81 -7.17
N THR A 105 -3.27 -21.68 -6.18
CA THR A 105 -4.01 -22.94 -6.03
C THR A 105 -5.14 -22.85 -5.02
N SER A 106 -5.05 -21.92 -4.06
CA SER A 106 -6.12 -21.60 -3.11
C SER A 106 -5.95 -20.18 -2.60
N ASP A 107 -7.05 -19.43 -2.62
CA ASP A 107 -7.11 -18.05 -2.18
C ASP A 107 -8.33 -17.87 -1.27
N PRO A 108 -8.16 -17.44 0.00
CA PRO A 108 -9.29 -17.20 0.90
C PRO A 108 -10.15 -15.98 0.52
N GLU A 109 -9.63 -15.07 -0.30
CA GLU A 109 -10.27 -13.78 -0.61
C GLU A 109 -10.79 -13.73 -2.05
N LEU A 110 -10.10 -14.34 -3.01
CA LEU A 110 -10.48 -14.30 -4.42
C LEU A 110 -10.93 -15.66 -4.96
N LYS A 111 -11.89 -15.64 -5.88
CA LYS A 111 -12.32 -16.84 -6.62
C LYS A 111 -11.36 -17.24 -7.74
N SER A 112 -10.57 -16.29 -8.25
CA SER A 112 -9.59 -16.49 -9.31
C SER A 112 -8.50 -15.43 -9.22
N GLN A 113 -7.32 -15.73 -9.78
CA GLN A 113 -6.26 -14.74 -9.95
C GLN A 113 -6.76 -13.46 -10.65
N PRO A 114 -6.30 -12.26 -10.27
CA PRO A 114 -6.67 -11.02 -10.93
C PRO A 114 -6.13 -10.97 -12.37
N ASP A 115 -6.87 -10.30 -13.25
CA ASP A 115 -6.44 -10.07 -14.64
C ASP A 115 -5.33 -9.01 -14.73
N PRO A 116 -4.47 -9.06 -15.75
CA PRO A 116 -3.52 -7.98 -16.02
C PRO A 116 -4.23 -6.65 -16.22
N VAL A 117 -3.68 -5.60 -15.63
CA VAL A 117 -4.23 -4.24 -15.70
C VAL A 117 -3.46 -3.42 -16.72
N TYR A 118 -4.18 -2.59 -17.47
CA TYR A 118 -3.62 -1.73 -18.50
C TYR A 118 -4.05 -0.28 -18.30
N VAL A 119 -3.10 0.65 -18.41
CA VAL A 119 -3.35 2.10 -18.41
C VAL A 119 -2.71 2.69 -19.64
N LYS A 120 -3.47 3.45 -20.43
CA LYS A 120 -2.99 4.06 -21.69
C LYS A 120 -2.27 3.07 -22.62
N GLY A 121 -2.79 1.84 -22.69
CA GLY A 121 -2.24 0.75 -23.52
C GLY A 121 -0.98 0.07 -22.96
N GLN A 122 -0.46 0.50 -21.82
CA GLN A 122 0.68 -0.13 -21.13
C GLN A 122 0.18 -1.06 -20.03
N ARG A 123 0.76 -2.27 -19.95
CA ARG A 123 0.52 -3.18 -18.82
C ARG A 123 1.14 -2.60 -17.56
N LEU A 124 0.45 -2.68 -16.42
CA LEU A 124 1.06 -2.39 -15.12
C LEU A 124 2.02 -3.53 -14.74
N ARG A 125 3.27 -3.17 -14.43
CA ARG A 125 4.38 -4.07 -14.10
C ARG A 125 4.68 -4.03 -12.61
N GLY A 126 5.13 -5.15 -12.06
CA GLY A 126 5.39 -5.26 -10.63
C GLY A 126 4.12 -5.23 -9.76
N GLY A 127 4.31 -5.06 -8.46
CA GLY A 127 3.24 -4.78 -7.50
C GLY A 127 3.21 -3.31 -7.07
N PRO A 128 2.08 -2.82 -6.51
CA PRO A 128 2.05 -1.51 -5.88
C PRO A 128 3.01 -1.51 -4.68
N GLN A 129 3.83 -0.47 -4.56
CA GLN A 129 4.87 -0.37 -3.54
C GLN A 129 4.66 0.91 -2.71
N MET A 130 5.43 1.99 -2.95
CA MET A 130 5.21 3.23 -2.22
C MET A 130 3.89 3.84 -2.64
N ILE A 131 3.16 4.35 -1.66
CA ILE A 131 1.92 5.07 -1.85
C ILE A 131 2.03 6.47 -1.25
N GLN A 132 1.41 7.46 -1.88
CA GLN A 132 1.34 8.81 -1.33
C GLN A 132 -0.03 9.44 -1.58
N LEU A 133 -0.73 9.78 -0.51
CA LEU A 133 -2.07 10.35 -0.58
C LEU A 133 -2.00 11.87 -0.73
N SER A 134 -2.86 12.43 -1.58
CA SER A 134 -3.05 13.88 -1.67
C SER A 134 -3.64 14.44 -0.39
N LEU A 135 -3.33 15.69 -0.06
CA LEU A 135 -3.80 16.36 1.17
C LEU A 135 -5.34 16.36 1.32
N ASP A 136 -6.06 16.43 0.20
CA ASP A 136 -7.54 16.36 0.20
C ASP A 136 -8.09 14.92 0.28
N GLY A 137 -7.22 13.91 0.32
CA GLY A 137 -7.57 12.50 0.46
C GLY A 137 -8.19 11.84 -0.78
N LYS A 138 -8.14 12.49 -1.95
CA LYS A 138 -8.87 12.05 -3.16
C LYS A 138 -8.02 11.31 -4.20
N ARG A 139 -6.69 11.37 -4.10
CA ARG A 139 -5.77 10.75 -5.06
C ARG A 139 -4.68 10.02 -4.30
N LEU A 140 -4.46 8.75 -4.63
CA LEU A 140 -3.35 7.96 -4.12
C LEU A 140 -2.37 7.69 -5.26
N TYR A 141 -1.18 8.26 -5.15
CA TYR A 141 -0.08 8.06 -6.10
C TYR A 141 0.65 6.80 -5.70
N VAL A 142 1.02 5.99 -6.69
CA VAL A 142 1.58 4.67 -6.45
C VAL A 142 2.78 4.47 -7.36
N THR A 143 3.90 4.02 -6.81
CA THR A 143 5.06 3.51 -7.57
C THR A 143 5.23 2.01 -7.36
N THR A 144 6.00 1.34 -8.23
CA THR A 144 6.07 -0.14 -8.23
C THR A 144 7.40 -0.74 -7.76
N SER A 145 8.43 0.07 -7.53
CA SER A 145 9.77 -0.41 -7.11
C SER A 145 9.91 -0.45 -5.58
N LEU A 146 10.44 -1.56 -5.06
CA LEU A 146 10.78 -1.72 -3.65
C LEU A 146 12.27 -1.50 -3.42
N PHE A 147 13.08 -2.35 -4.02
CA PHE A 147 14.52 -2.35 -3.85
C PHE A 147 15.10 -3.16 -5.00
N ALA A 148 16.06 -2.61 -5.74
CA ALA A 148 16.48 -3.15 -7.04
C ALA A 148 16.78 -4.66 -7.05
N LYS A 149 17.38 -5.22 -5.99
CA LYS A 149 17.64 -6.68 -5.90
C LYS A 149 16.39 -7.51 -5.68
N TRP A 150 15.43 -7.00 -4.91
CA TRP A 150 14.14 -7.65 -4.71
C TRP A 150 13.27 -7.50 -5.96
N ASP A 151 13.30 -6.32 -6.59
CA ASP A 151 12.61 -6.08 -7.85
C ASP A 151 13.10 -7.07 -8.91
N ASP A 152 14.42 -7.23 -9.12
CA ASP A 152 14.98 -8.18 -10.07
C ASP A 152 14.61 -9.65 -9.74
N GLN A 153 14.51 -9.99 -8.46
CA GLN A 153 14.15 -11.34 -8.02
C GLN A 153 12.65 -11.65 -8.23
N PHE A 154 11.76 -10.72 -7.90
CA PHE A 154 10.31 -10.96 -7.82
C PHE A 154 9.54 -10.42 -9.03
N TYR A 155 10.06 -9.38 -9.67
CA TYR A 155 9.54 -8.71 -10.86
C TYR A 155 10.69 -8.35 -11.82
N PRO A 156 11.38 -9.36 -12.42
CA PRO A 156 12.54 -9.15 -13.28
C PRO A 156 12.28 -8.22 -14.48
N GLU A 157 11.00 -8.03 -14.87
CA GLU A 157 10.60 -7.02 -15.85
C GLU A 157 10.88 -5.58 -15.39
N LEU A 158 10.85 -5.28 -14.09
CA LEU A 158 11.16 -3.93 -13.57
C LEU A 158 12.62 -3.56 -13.81
N ALA A 159 13.55 -4.51 -13.69
CA ALA A 159 14.96 -4.29 -13.96
C ALA A 159 15.23 -4.01 -15.46
N LYS A 160 14.37 -4.51 -16.36
CA LYS A 160 14.52 -4.42 -17.82
C LYS A 160 13.75 -3.26 -18.45
N GLU A 161 12.55 -3.01 -17.94
CA GLU A 161 11.59 -2.07 -18.51
C GLU A 161 11.28 -0.90 -17.59
N GLY A 162 11.83 -0.89 -16.37
CA GLY A 162 11.63 0.20 -15.42
C GLY A 162 10.28 0.13 -14.73
N CYS A 163 10.19 0.87 -13.63
CA CYS A 163 8.97 0.97 -12.85
C CYS A 163 7.97 1.95 -13.49
N GLN A 164 6.79 2.02 -12.88
CA GLN A 164 5.71 2.92 -13.30
C GLN A 164 5.18 3.69 -12.10
N MET A 165 4.57 4.84 -12.38
CA MET A 165 3.71 5.54 -11.43
C MET A 165 2.32 5.75 -12.02
N TYR A 166 1.30 5.45 -11.23
CA TYR A 166 -0.10 5.63 -11.57
C TYR A 166 -0.87 6.23 -10.38
N ILE A 167 -2.12 6.65 -10.62
CA ILE A 167 -2.98 7.25 -9.60
C ILE A 167 -4.21 6.38 -9.41
N LEU A 168 -4.60 6.19 -8.14
CA LEU A 168 -5.94 5.74 -7.78
C LEU A 168 -6.79 6.94 -7.37
N ASP A 169 -8.00 7.00 -7.91
CA ASP A 169 -9.04 7.87 -7.39
C ASP A 169 -9.60 7.24 -6.11
N VAL A 170 -9.65 8.04 -5.04
CA VAL A 170 -10.04 7.61 -3.70
C VAL A 170 -11.40 8.21 -3.36
N ASN A 171 -12.36 7.35 -3.00
CA ASN A 171 -13.59 7.80 -2.37
C ASN A 171 -13.36 7.94 -0.86
N ASN A 172 -13.04 9.16 -0.43
CA ASN A 172 -12.81 9.50 0.98
C ASN A 172 -14.09 9.81 1.77
N VAL A 173 -15.28 9.63 1.17
CA VAL A 173 -16.56 9.83 1.86
C VAL A 173 -17.12 8.49 2.34
N THR A 174 -17.20 7.51 1.45
CA THR A 174 -17.79 6.18 1.74
C THR A 174 -16.78 5.05 1.66
N GLY A 175 -15.52 5.32 1.32
CA GLY A 175 -14.55 4.30 0.95
C GLY A 175 -14.70 3.85 -0.51
N GLY A 176 -13.61 3.34 -1.06
CA GLY A 176 -13.50 2.85 -2.43
C GLY A 176 -12.23 3.35 -3.11
N LEU A 177 -11.63 2.46 -3.91
CA LEU A 177 -10.46 2.75 -4.73
C LEU A 177 -10.76 2.38 -6.18
N SER A 178 -10.40 3.24 -7.12
CA SER A 178 -10.47 2.94 -8.54
C SER A 178 -9.24 3.47 -9.26
N LEU A 179 -8.72 2.69 -10.21
CA LEU A 179 -7.60 3.12 -11.02
C LEU A 179 -7.99 4.28 -11.94
N ASN A 180 -7.22 5.36 -11.93
CA ASN A 180 -7.40 6.48 -12.83
C ASN A 180 -6.83 6.12 -14.22
N PRO A 181 -7.65 5.98 -15.27
CA PRO A 181 -7.18 5.50 -16.57
C PRO A 181 -6.38 6.56 -17.36
N ASN A 182 -6.35 7.81 -16.89
CA ASN A 182 -5.79 8.94 -17.62
C ASN A 182 -4.35 9.27 -17.19
N PHE A 183 -3.85 8.66 -16.12
CA PHE A 183 -2.55 8.97 -15.55
C PHE A 183 -1.63 7.75 -15.52
N LEU A 184 -0.50 7.86 -16.21
CA LEU A 184 0.61 6.91 -16.16
C LEU A 184 1.91 7.64 -16.45
N VAL A 185 2.90 7.49 -15.58
CA VAL A 185 4.29 7.81 -15.84
C VAL A 185 5.05 6.50 -15.98
N ASP A 186 5.74 6.33 -17.10
CA ASP A 186 6.55 5.15 -17.39
C ASP A 186 8.03 5.53 -17.33
N PHE A 187 8.72 5.06 -16.30
CA PHE A 187 10.13 5.36 -16.06
C PHE A 187 11.07 4.44 -16.87
N GLY A 188 10.52 3.57 -17.73
CA GLY A 188 11.30 2.77 -18.67
C GLY A 188 11.96 3.57 -19.80
N LYS A 189 11.48 4.79 -20.04
CA LYS A 189 11.91 5.65 -21.15
C LYS A 189 12.79 6.83 -20.72
N GLU A 190 13.33 6.78 -19.51
CA GLU A 190 14.24 7.81 -19.03
C GLU A 190 15.53 7.85 -19.89
N PRO A 191 16.18 9.03 -20.05
CA PRO A 191 17.27 9.20 -21.02
C PRO A 191 18.48 8.26 -20.83
N GLN A 192 18.69 7.77 -19.61
CA GLN A 192 19.81 6.89 -19.27
C GLN A 192 19.40 5.41 -19.12
N GLY A 193 18.19 5.07 -19.57
CA GLY A 193 17.62 3.74 -19.44
C GLY A 193 16.61 3.63 -18.30
N PRO A 194 16.09 2.42 -18.05
CA PRO A 194 14.99 2.21 -17.12
C PRO A 194 15.32 2.62 -15.69
N MET A 195 14.40 3.35 -15.05
CA MET A 195 14.55 3.83 -13.67
C MET A 195 13.55 3.17 -12.71
N LEU A 196 13.97 3.12 -11.44
CA LEU A 196 13.25 2.51 -10.32
C LEU A 196 12.85 3.60 -9.31
N ALA A 197 11.82 4.38 -9.66
CA ALA A 197 11.22 5.37 -8.79
C ALA A 197 10.57 4.71 -7.56
N HIS A 198 10.85 5.29 -6.39
CA HIS A 198 10.46 4.76 -5.09
C HIS A 198 9.46 5.70 -4.41
N GLU A 199 9.92 6.60 -3.54
CA GLU A 199 9.05 7.49 -2.78
C GLU A 199 8.54 8.69 -3.60
N VAL A 200 7.30 9.11 -3.35
CA VAL A 200 6.68 10.30 -3.94
C VAL A 200 6.53 11.35 -2.85
N ARG A 201 7.00 12.58 -3.09
CA ARG A 201 6.89 13.71 -2.14
C ARG A 201 6.21 14.90 -2.79
N TYR A 202 5.32 15.55 -2.06
CA TYR A 202 4.61 16.72 -2.56
C TYR A 202 5.39 18.00 -2.28
N PRO A 203 5.43 18.95 -3.23
CA PRO A 203 5.87 20.31 -2.94
C PRO A 203 4.95 20.93 -1.88
N GLY A 204 5.50 21.24 -0.70
CA GLY A 204 4.76 21.85 0.40
C GLY A 204 4.22 20.89 1.46
N GLY A 205 4.61 19.61 1.41
CA GLY A 205 4.30 18.62 2.44
C GLY A 205 3.14 17.69 2.07
N ASP A 206 3.13 16.53 2.71
CA ASP A 206 2.19 15.44 2.50
C ASP A 206 1.92 14.67 3.80
N CYS A 207 1.03 13.69 3.75
CA CYS A 207 0.60 12.94 4.93
C CYS A 207 1.69 12.05 5.56
N SER A 208 2.89 11.98 4.99
CA SER A 208 4.02 11.19 5.49
C SER A 208 5.30 12.02 5.72
N SER A 209 5.34 13.30 5.35
CA SER A 209 6.48 14.19 5.60
C SER A 209 6.32 15.08 6.83
N ASP A 210 5.08 15.46 7.16
CA ASP A 210 4.80 16.54 8.10
C ASP A 210 4.28 16.02 9.44
N ILE A 211 4.68 16.70 10.51
CA ILE A 211 4.21 16.42 11.88
C ILE A 211 3.57 17.70 12.42
N TRP A 212 2.28 17.62 12.73
CA TRP A 212 1.53 18.74 13.29
C TRP A 212 1.55 18.71 14.81
N LEU A 213 2.11 19.76 15.42
CA LEU A 213 1.99 19.97 16.86
C LEU A 213 0.63 20.59 17.16
N ALA A 214 -0.33 19.77 17.59
CA ALA A 214 -1.55 20.28 18.17
C ALA A 214 -1.22 20.86 19.56
N HIS A 215 -1.50 22.16 19.77
CA HIS A 215 -1.43 22.75 21.10
C HIS A 215 -2.46 22.08 22.02
N THR A 216 -2.07 21.03 22.71
CA THR A 216 -2.84 20.45 23.81
C THR A 216 -2.64 21.37 25.01
N GLY A 217 -3.48 22.40 25.09
CA GLY A 217 -3.43 23.40 26.15
C GLY A 217 -3.42 22.74 27.53
N VAL A 218 -2.26 22.67 28.16
CA VAL A 218 -2.16 22.52 29.61
C VAL A 218 -2.70 23.83 30.16
N LYS A 219 -3.99 23.85 30.54
CA LYS A 219 -4.46 24.87 31.47
C LYS A 219 -3.68 24.64 32.76
N ASN A 220 -2.61 25.40 32.97
CA ASN A 220 -2.02 25.57 34.28
C ASN A 220 -3.15 25.99 35.21
N LYS A 221 -3.53 25.13 36.14
CA LYS A 221 -4.38 25.52 37.26
C LYS A 221 -3.58 26.55 38.05
N MET A 222 -3.97 27.82 37.96
CA MET A 222 -3.68 28.79 39.00
C MET A 222 -4.51 28.45 40.24
#